data_AF-A0A507BY95-F1
#
_entry.id   AF-A0A507BY95-F1
#
_cell.length_a   1.000
_cell.length_b   1.000
_cell.length_c   1.000
_cell.angle_alpha   90.00
_cell.angle_beta   90.00
_cell.angle_gamma   90.00
#
_symmetry.space_group_name_H-M   'P 1'
#
loop_
_entity.id
_entity.type
_entity.pdbx_description
1 polymer ?
#
loop_
_entity_poly.entity_id
_entity_poly.type
_entity_poly.pdbx_seq_one_letter_code
_entity_poly.pdbx_strand_id
1 'polypeptide(L)'
;MVRDTLVSLAQAPGIRATAEHNVGCLGITTRYGKHIARLPRAHVLLPSWSGGRSVCVDVAGVSALAHTDLRGLGEAARAAAHDKKEKYVLPVVLLDLVSFHLLLTPWVTLRPTLKNFYVAFKPRWLTRNLLMIKLDMASTHLAAVLPSRGADMVIMERPTPTPGANEVLIEVSAVALNPIDMMQRKSGFPSINYPAVLGSDVSGTVIAVGPTMPADAPVVGTRVAAFCPAFFVKGKEDYGAFQKKVIVPVSAVVAIPDTLAFNEAAILPMAVQTSWAGFIKSGLTRTTSYTPEDKRGLLVWGASSSVGSAAVQIAKSMGFTVYGTASPKNHEYIKSLGASRMFDYNDKDIVATIVKAGKEDGLMIDFSFVATGDFTPVLSILKELKKPDTIARIALAPFALKMLWWSLFPQWRSTEVKFVSMSDKFEERSEFSHFIFGVWLKDKLASGQFVASPKIKLIEGGLGAIQKALDVDLKKSSAEKLVVPL
;
A
#
# COMPACT_ATOMS: atom_id res chain seq x y z
N MET A 1 21.28 -33.62 -4.16
CA MET A 1 21.20 -34.13 -2.78
C MET A 1 20.32 -33.21 -1.93
N VAL A 2 19.03 -33.09 -2.28
CA VAL A 2 17.93 -32.55 -1.44
C VAL A 2 16.65 -33.16 -2.04
N ARG A 3 16.52 -34.49 -1.95
CA ARG A 3 15.33 -35.24 -2.37
C ARG A 3 14.74 -36.09 -1.23
N ASP A 4 15.30 -36.02 -0.02
CA ASP A 4 14.97 -36.95 1.08
C ASP A 4 14.79 -36.25 2.44
N THR A 5 13.98 -35.18 2.53
CA THR A 5 13.57 -34.67 3.85
C THR A 5 12.21 -33.95 3.83
N LEU A 6 11.19 -34.55 3.23
CA LEU A 6 9.77 -34.23 3.49
C LEU A 6 8.88 -35.48 3.38
N VAL A 7 9.34 -36.59 4.00
CA VAL A 7 8.48 -37.71 4.42
C VAL A 7 8.57 -37.78 5.93
N SER A 8 7.82 -36.90 6.60
CA SER A 8 7.50 -37.00 8.03
C SER A 8 6.45 -35.93 8.33
N LEU A 9 5.19 -36.22 7.98
CA LEU A 9 3.95 -35.68 8.58
C LEU A 9 2.72 -36.34 7.92
N ALA A 10 2.78 -37.64 7.67
CA ALA A 10 1.64 -38.45 7.24
C ALA A 10 1.53 -39.64 8.19
N GLN A 11 0.92 -39.43 9.36
CA GLN A 11 0.41 -40.48 10.24
C GLN A 11 -0.53 -39.85 11.28
N ALA A 12 -1.76 -39.57 10.86
CA ALA A 12 -2.93 -39.53 11.73
C ALA A 12 -3.84 -40.68 11.28
N PRO A 13 -4.43 -41.47 12.20
CA PRO A 13 -5.15 -42.68 11.84
C PRO A 13 -6.53 -42.33 11.26
N GLY A 14 -6.86 -42.94 10.12
CA GLY A 14 -8.18 -42.88 9.52
C GLY A 14 -8.25 -42.00 8.28
N ILE A 15 -7.85 -42.56 7.14
CA ILE A 15 -8.47 -42.47 5.80
C ILE A 15 -7.48 -43.11 4.81
N ARG A 16 -7.88 -44.23 4.21
CA ARG A 16 -7.18 -44.84 3.07
C ARG A 16 -7.66 -44.12 1.80
N ALA A 17 -6.73 -43.60 1.00
CA ALA A 17 -7.00 -43.26 -0.38
C ALA A 17 -6.61 -44.46 -1.25
N THR A 18 -7.59 -45.09 -1.89
CA THR A 18 -7.36 -45.97 -3.05
C THR A 18 -7.66 -45.16 -4.30
N ALA A 19 -6.68 -45.06 -5.18
CA ALA A 19 -6.88 -44.56 -6.53
C ALA A 19 -7.48 -45.66 -7.39
N GLU A 20 -8.61 -45.41 -8.05
CA GLU A 20 -8.99 -46.10 -9.29
C GLU A 20 -10.01 -45.27 -10.10
N HIS A 21 -10.03 -45.56 -11.39
CA HIS A 21 -10.55 -44.76 -12.50
C HIS A 21 -12.08 -44.52 -12.55
N ASN A 22 -12.43 -43.41 -13.22
CA ASN A 22 -13.63 -43.15 -14.04
C ASN A 22 -15.04 -43.07 -13.42
N VAL A 23 -15.65 -41.91 -13.67
CA VAL A 23 -17.09 -41.61 -13.92
C VAL A 23 -18.12 -41.99 -12.85
N GLY A 24 -18.86 -40.99 -12.37
CA GLY A 24 -20.23 -41.17 -11.85
C GLY A 24 -20.48 -40.56 -10.46
N CYS A 25 -21.54 -39.75 -10.37
CA CYS A 25 -22.03 -39.10 -9.15
C CYS A 25 -22.11 -40.00 -7.91
N LEU A 26 -21.78 -39.45 -6.75
CA LEU A 26 -22.36 -39.88 -5.47
C LEU A 26 -22.33 -38.72 -4.45
N GLY A 27 -23.51 -38.30 -4.02
CA GLY A 27 -23.69 -37.59 -2.75
C GLY A 27 -24.03 -38.58 -1.64
N ILE A 28 -23.80 -38.19 -0.39
CA ILE A 28 -24.65 -38.54 0.78
C ILE A 28 -24.38 -37.54 1.91
N THR A 29 -25.44 -37.39 2.68
CA THR A 29 -25.87 -36.44 3.70
C THR A 29 -25.18 -36.56 5.07
N THR A 30 -25.23 -35.47 5.84
CA THR A 30 -25.18 -35.51 7.31
C THR A 30 -26.40 -34.81 7.93
N ARG A 31 -26.79 -35.31 9.11
CA ARG A 31 -28.12 -35.28 9.72
C ARG A 31 -28.13 -34.29 10.90
N TYR A 32 -29.26 -33.61 11.07
CA TYR A 32 -29.72 -32.83 12.25
C TYR A 32 -29.19 -31.41 12.51
N GLY A 33 -30.16 -30.49 12.68
CA GLY A 33 -30.08 -29.43 13.69
C GLY A 33 -30.04 -27.99 13.17
N LYS A 34 -31.19 -27.30 13.22
CA LYS A 34 -31.38 -25.87 12.92
C LYS A 34 -30.50 -24.97 13.80
N HIS A 35 -29.87 -23.94 13.21
CA HIS A 35 -29.84 -22.55 13.68
C HIS A 35 -29.23 -21.66 12.57
N ILE A 36 -30.06 -20.91 11.84
CA ILE A 36 -29.60 -19.85 10.92
C ILE A 36 -29.64 -18.52 11.70
N ALA A 37 -28.47 -17.93 11.93
CA ALA A 37 -28.32 -16.55 12.36
C ALA A 37 -28.48 -15.61 11.15
N ARG A 38 -29.20 -14.49 11.35
CA ARG A 38 -29.55 -13.46 10.36
C ARG A 38 -28.32 -12.64 9.92
N LEU A 39 -28.18 -12.37 8.61
CA LEU A 39 -27.30 -11.34 8.04
C LEU A 39 -28.05 -9.99 7.89
N PRO A 40 -27.35 -8.84 7.93
CA PRO A 40 -27.98 -7.50 8.00
C PRO A 40 -28.56 -7.02 6.66
N ARG A 41 -29.67 -6.27 6.74
CA ARG A 41 -30.41 -5.64 5.62
C ARG A 41 -29.63 -4.45 5.05
N ALA A 42 -29.56 -4.35 3.72
CA ALA A 42 -29.08 -3.14 3.04
C ALA A 42 -30.24 -2.14 2.85
N HIS A 43 -30.01 -0.87 3.19
CA HIS A 43 -30.94 0.24 2.97
C HIS A 43 -30.56 0.98 1.68
N VAL A 44 -31.52 1.20 0.78
CA VAL A 44 -31.38 2.10 -0.37
C VAL A 44 -32.23 3.34 -0.10
N LEU A 45 -31.61 4.51 -0.04
CA LEU A 45 -32.29 5.81 0.07
C LEU A 45 -32.51 6.37 -1.34
N LEU A 46 -33.77 6.63 -1.69
CA LEU A 46 -34.14 7.48 -2.83
C LEU A 46 -34.63 8.83 -2.28
N PRO A 47 -34.36 9.96 -2.97
CA PRO A 47 -34.72 11.28 -2.47
C PRO A 47 -36.25 11.46 -2.47
N SER A 48 -36.77 11.94 -1.34
CA SER A 48 -38.19 12.13 -1.08
C SER A 48 -38.73 13.42 -1.70
N TRP A 49 -39.88 13.35 -2.36
CA TRP A 49 -40.83 14.46 -2.42
C TRP A 49 -42.22 13.94 -2.01
N SER A 50 -42.70 14.51 -0.90
CA SER A 50 -44.07 14.54 -0.34
C SER A 50 -45.00 13.34 -0.57
N GLY A 51 -45.25 12.58 0.50
CA GLY A 51 -46.50 11.82 0.67
C GLY A 51 -46.37 10.30 0.83
N GLY A 52 -46.12 9.86 2.06
CA GLY A 52 -46.55 8.59 2.69
C GLY A 52 -46.74 7.31 1.86
N ARG A 53 -45.78 6.38 1.95
CA ARG A 53 -45.87 5.02 2.53
C ARG A 53 -44.67 4.17 2.10
N SER A 54 -43.95 3.61 3.08
CA SER A 54 -42.81 2.71 2.87
C SER A 54 -43.31 1.33 2.42
N VAL A 55 -42.75 0.76 1.34
CA VAL A 55 -42.98 -0.65 0.94
C VAL A 55 -41.68 -1.42 1.13
N CYS A 56 -41.72 -2.46 1.99
CA CYS A 56 -40.65 -3.45 2.10
C CYS A 56 -40.82 -4.52 1.01
N VAL A 57 -39.74 -4.89 0.31
CA VAL A 57 -39.72 -6.05 -0.59
C VAL A 57 -38.68 -7.04 -0.07
N ASP A 58 -39.11 -8.30 0.10
CA ASP A 58 -38.31 -9.43 0.56
C ASP A 58 -37.72 -10.15 -0.66
N VAL A 59 -36.39 -10.35 -0.70
CA VAL A 59 -35.73 -11.08 -1.79
C VAL A 59 -35.28 -12.44 -1.25
N ALA A 60 -36.15 -13.44 -1.39
CA ALA A 60 -35.82 -14.82 -1.09
C ALA A 60 -35.60 -15.60 -2.40
N GLY A 61 -34.35 -16.05 -2.60
CA GLY A 61 -34.01 -17.31 -3.29
C GLY A 61 -34.20 -17.41 -4.80
N VAL A 62 -33.10 -17.36 -5.56
CA VAL A 62 -32.95 -18.20 -6.76
C VAL A 62 -31.50 -18.69 -6.84
N SER A 63 -31.32 -19.95 -6.44
CA SER A 63 -30.15 -20.76 -6.77
C SER A 63 -30.67 -22.07 -7.33
N ALA A 64 -30.05 -22.50 -8.44
CA ALA A 64 -30.33 -23.69 -9.27
C ALA A 64 -31.42 -23.52 -10.34
N LEU A 65 -30.99 -23.53 -11.61
CA LEU A 65 -31.53 -24.37 -12.67
C LEU A 65 -30.60 -24.31 -13.89
N ALA A 66 -29.79 -25.37 -14.03
CA ALA A 66 -29.18 -25.73 -15.28
C ALA A 66 -30.23 -26.41 -16.17
N HIS A 67 -30.22 -26.07 -17.46
CA HIS A 67 -31.00 -26.67 -18.56
C HIS A 67 -32.52 -26.75 -18.38
N THR A 68 -33.22 -25.72 -18.88
CA THR A 68 -34.62 -25.86 -19.32
C THR A 68 -34.96 -24.89 -20.45
N ASP A 69 -35.80 -25.39 -21.36
CA ASP A 69 -36.25 -24.83 -22.62
C ASP A 69 -36.92 -23.44 -22.49
N LEU A 70 -36.43 -22.47 -23.28
CA LEU A 70 -36.83 -21.05 -23.24
C LEU A 70 -38.24 -20.77 -23.80
N ARG A 71 -39.01 -21.78 -24.21
CA ARG A 71 -40.41 -21.60 -24.65
C ARG A 71 -41.41 -21.47 -23.51
N GLY A 72 -41.14 -22.03 -22.32
CA GLY A 72 -42.09 -22.04 -21.19
C GLY A 72 -42.24 -20.71 -20.43
N LEU A 73 -41.20 -19.86 -20.44
CA LEU A 73 -41.21 -18.57 -19.74
C LEU A 73 -42.12 -17.52 -20.42
N GLY A 74 -42.38 -17.68 -21.72
CA GLY A 74 -43.27 -16.78 -22.47
C GLY A 74 -44.75 -16.96 -22.18
N GLU A 75 -45.18 -18.16 -21.77
CA GLU A 75 -46.59 -18.46 -21.48
C GLU A 75 -47.00 -18.06 -20.07
N ALA A 76 -46.09 -18.20 -19.09
CA ALA A 76 -46.31 -17.74 -17.71
C ALA A 76 -46.49 -16.21 -17.61
N ALA A 77 -45.75 -15.44 -18.44
CA ALA A 77 -45.87 -13.99 -18.50
C ALA A 77 -47.18 -13.52 -19.17
N ARG A 78 -47.77 -14.32 -20.08
CA ARG A 78 -49.07 -14.02 -20.70
C ARG A 78 -50.25 -14.36 -19.79
N ALA A 79 -50.14 -15.39 -18.96
CA ALA A 79 -51.20 -15.77 -18.00
C ALA A 79 -51.38 -14.74 -16.87
N ALA A 80 -50.31 -14.05 -16.46
CA ALA A 80 -50.36 -13.03 -15.40
C ALA A 80 -51.00 -11.69 -15.85
N ALA A 81 -51.24 -11.49 -17.15
CA ALA A 81 -51.77 -10.24 -17.69
C ALA A 81 -53.31 -10.21 -17.82
N HIS A 82 -54.01 -11.29 -17.48
CA HIS A 82 -55.45 -11.42 -17.80
C HIS A 82 -56.42 -11.29 -16.62
N ASP A 83 -55.97 -10.95 -15.41
CA ASP A 83 -56.92 -10.69 -14.32
C ASP A 83 -56.55 -9.45 -13.47
N LYS A 84 -57.46 -8.46 -13.54
CA LYS A 84 -57.69 -7.30 -12.65
C LYS A 84 -56.67 -6.15 -12.59
N LYS A 85 -57.13 -5.05 -13.19
CA LYS A 85 -56.99 -3.63 -12.83
C LYS A 85 -56.07 -3.31 -11.64
N GLU A 86 -54.80 -3.02 -11.91
CA GLU A 86 -54.06 -1.93 -11.26
C GLU A 86 -52.78 -1.63 -12.07
N LYS A 87 -52.53 -0.34 -12.37
CA LYS A 87 -51.41 0.13 -13.20
C LYS A 87 -50.16 0.33 -12.34
N TYR A 88 -49.16 -0.56 -12.42
CA TYR A 88 -47.77 -0.25 -12.04
C TYR A 88 -46.79 -0.98 -12.96
N VAL A 89 -45.94 -0.22 -13.66
CA VAL A 89 -44.87 -0.72 -14.53
C VAL A 89 -43.54 -0.64 -13.78
N LEU A 90 -42.93 -1.78 -13.47
CA LEU A 90 -41.52 -1.87 -13.03
C LEU A 90 -40.60 -2.03 -14.24
N PRO A 91 -39.50 -1.28 -14.38
CA PRO A 91 -38.43 -1.64 -15.30
C PRO A 91 -37.38 -2.50 -14.56
N VAL A 92 -37.34 -3.80 -14.87
CA VAL A 92 -36.17 -4.66 -14.63
C VAL A 92 -35.25 -4.49 -15.84
N VAL A 93 -34.05 -3.94 -15.65
CA VAL A 93 -33.03 -3.86 -16.70
C VAL A 93 -32.06 -5.04 -16.50
N LEU A 94 -32.32 -6.14 -17.22
CA LEU A 94 -31.31 -7.15 -17.55
C LEU A 94 -30.77 -6.78 -18.94
N LEU A 95 -29.48 -6.45 -19.04
CA LEU A 95 -28.80 -6.26 -20.32
C LEU A 95 -28.23 -7.62 -20.76
N ASP A 96 -28.94 -8.30 -21.65
CA ASP A 96 -28.40 -9.40 -22.44
C ASP A 96 -28.27 -8.91 -23.89
N LEU A 97 -27.02 -8.86 -24.36
CA LEU A 97 -26.60 -8.22 -25.61
C LEU A 97 -26.47 -9.24 -26.75
N VAL A 98 -27.47 -10.10 -26.97
CA VAL A 98 -27.52 -10.92 -28.20
C VAL A 98 -28.96 -11.19 -28.60
N SER A 99 -29.29 -10.83 -29.85
CA SER A 99 -30.51 -11.17 -30.60
C SER A 99 -31.76 -10.33 -30.33
N PHE A 100 -31.90 -9.19 -31.02
CA PHE A 100 -33.20 -8.79 -31.59
C PHE A 100 -32.99 -7.94 -32.85
N HIS A 101 -32.99 -8.61 -34.01
CA HIS A 101 -33.35 -8.00 -35.28
C HIS A 101 -34.89 -7.92 -35.32
N LEU A 102 -35.46 -6.76 -35.01
CA LEU A 102 -36.86 -6.43 -35.36
C LEU A 102 -37.00 -4.93 -35.58
N LEU A 103 -37.10 -4.59 -36.87
CA LEU A 103 -37.79 -3.44 -37.47
C LEU A 103 -38.23 -2.32 -36.52
N LEU A 104 -37.28 -1.47 -36.15
CA LEU A 104 -37.54 -0.09 -35.78
C LEU A 104 -36.47 0.73 -36.51
N THR A 105 -36.87 1.67 -37.34
CA THR A 105 -35.98 2.72 -37.83
C THR A 105 -35.94 3.82 -36.77
N PRO A 106 -34.81 4.07 -36.08
CA PRO A 106 -34.62 5.31 -35.35
C PRO A 106 -33.69 6.20 -36.16
N TRP A 107 -34.10 7.45 -36.32
CA TRP A 107 -33.16 8.53 -36.61
C TRP A 107 -32.22 8.68 -35.42
N VAL A 108 -31.12 7.94 -35.42
CA VAL A 108 -30.02 8.10 -34.46
C VAL A 108 -29.14 9.23 -34.97
N THR A 109 -29.36 10.46 -34.50
CA THR A 109 -28.40 11.54 -34.68
C THR A 109 -27.32 11.44 -33.61
N LEU A 110 -26.19 10.81 -33.96
CA LEU A 110 -24.94 10.94 -33.21
C LEU A 110 -24.38 12.35 -33.44
N ARG A 111 -24.31 13.17 -32.39
CA ARG A 111 -23.52 14.42 -32.42
C ARG A 111 -22.23 14.19 -31.61
N PRO A 112 -21.06 14.13 -32.25
CA PRO A 112 -19.81 14.00 -31.53
C PRO A 112 -19.43 15.36 -30.95
N THR A 113 -19.47 15.48 -29.63
CA THR A 113 -18.70 16.49 -28.90
C THR A 113 -17.88 15.78 -27.83
N LEU A 114 -16.57 16.02 -27.87
CA LEU A 114 -15.44 15.23 -27.35
C LEU A 114 -15.43 14.77 -25.88
N LYS A 115 -16.52 14.79 -25.10
CA LYS A 115 -16.54 14.24 -23.73
C LYS A 115 -17.83 13.52 -23.29
N ASN A 116 -18.92 13.54 -24.06
CA ASN A 116 -20.16 12.86 -23.66
C ASN A 116 -20.90 12.31 -24.89
N PHE A 117 -21.33 11.04 -24.84
CA PHE A 117 -22.34 10.51 -25.76
C PHE A 117 -23.71 10.60 -25.10
N TYR A 118 -24.68 11.14 -25.83
CA TYR A 118 -26.08 11.15 -25.43
C TYR A 118 -26.88 10.30 -26.41
N VAL A 119 -27.53 9.25 -25.90
CA VAL A 119 -28.51 8.47 -26.67
C VAL A 119 -29.88 9.05 -26.38
N ALA A 120 -30.52 9.64 -27.39
CA ALA A 120 -31.88 10.16 -27.28
C ALA A 120 -32.89 9.10 -27.73
N PHE A 121 -33.73 8.63 -26.81
CA PHE A 121 -34.90 7.80 -27.15
C PHE A 121 -36.15 8.68 -27.26
N LYS A 122 -36.87 8.57 -28.37
CA LYS A 122 -38.21 9.17 -28.55
C LYS A 122 -39.26 8.05 -28.64
N PRO A 123 -39.80 7.54 -27.53
CA PRO A 123 -40.93 6.62 -27.60
C PRO A 123 -42.16 7.37 -28.13
N ARG A 124 -42.88 6.76 -29.07
CA ARG A 124 -43.99 7.36 -29.85
C ARG A 124 -45.23 7.80 -29.02
N TRP A 125 -45.19 7.71 -27.69
CA TRP A 125 -46.37 7.79 -26.81
C TRP A 125 -46.19 8.71 -25.59
N LEU A 126 -45.09 9.46 -25.47
CA LEU A 126 -44.94 10.54 -24.47
C LEU A 126 -44.36 11.78 -25.15
N THR A 127 -45.12 12.87 -25.19
CA THR A 127 -44.78 14.09 -25.93
C THR A 127 -43.76 15.00 -25.25
N ARG A 128 -43.17 14.69 -24.08
CA ARG A 128 -42.30 15.70 -23.42
C ARG A 128 -41.04 15.30 -22.65
N ASN A 129 -40.65 14.04 -22.53
CA ASN A 129 -39.42 13.70 -21.78
C ASN A 129 -38.41 12.97 -22.67
N LEU A 130 -37.34 13.66 -23.07
CA LEU A 130 -36.11 13.03 -23.58
C LEU A 130 -35.47 12.28 -22.41
N LEU A 131 -35.34 10.96 -22.51
CA LEU A 131 -34.46 10.20 -21.62
C LEU A 131 -33.02 10.36 -22.14
N MET A 132 -32.22 11.17 -21.45
CA MET A 132 -30.81 11.34 -21.75
C MET A 132 -30.02 10.34 -20.91
N ILE A 133 -29.55 9.25 -21.55
CA ILE A 133 -28.61 8.33 -20.90
C ILE A 133 -27.21 8.90 -21.10
N LYS A 134 -26.58 9.34 -20.01
CA LYS A 134 -25.16 9.75 -20.01
C LYS A 134 -24.32 8.48 -19.98
N LEU A 135 -23.64 8.19 -21.09
CA LEU A 135 -22.60 7.17 -21.11
C LEU A 135 -21.30 7.82 -20.62
N ASP A 136 -21.00 7.67 -19.33
CA ASP A 136 -19.69 8.03 -18.79
C ASP A 136 -18.66 7.00 -19.28
N MET A 137 -17.92 7.36 -20.33
CA MET A 137 -16.72 6.61 -20.73
C MET A 137 -15.74 6.70 -19.56
N ALA A 138 -15.36 5.56 -18.98
CA ALA A 138 -14.37 5.52 -17.92
C ALA A 138 -13.07 6.18 -18.42
N SER A 139 -12.62 7.25 -17.75
CA SER A 139 -11.37 7.91 -18.13
C SER A 139 -10.19 6.95 -17.97
N THR A 140 -9.23 6.94 -18.88
CA THR A 140 -8.01 6.10 -18.78
C THR A 140 -6.81 6.90 -18.30
N HIS A 141 -5.75 6.20 -17.88
CA HIS A 141 -4.44 6.77 -17.61
C HIS A 141 -3.34 5.75 -17.91
N LEU A 142 -2.10 6.21 -18.09
CA LEU A 142 -0.95 5.34 -18.32
C LEU A 142 -0.37 4.78 -17.02
N ALA A 143 0.05 3.53 -17.06
CA ALA A 143 0.73 2.82 -15.98
C ALA A 143 1.92 2.01 -16.53
N ALA A 144 2.97 1.86 -15.72
CA ALA A 144 4.00 0.85 -15.93
C ALA A 144 3.57 -0.44 -15.23
N VAL A 145 3.19 -1.44 -16.02
CA VAL A 145 2.61 -2.71 -15.57
C VAL A 145 3.67 -3.80 -15.62
N LEU A 146 3.77 -4.60 -14.57
CA LEU A 146 4.55 -5.82 -14.52
C LEU A 146 3.65 -7.01 -14.94
N PRO A 147 3.83 -7.59 -16.15
CA PRO A 147 2.93 -8.61 -16.66
C PRO A 147 3.09 -9.97 -15.99
N SER A 148 4.30 -10.30 -15.52
CA SER A 148 4.62 -11.55 -14.84
C SER A 148 5.90 -11.40 -14.02
N ARG A 149 6.18 -12.38 -13.14
CA ARG A 149 7.38 -12.36 -12.28
C ARG A 149 8.66 -12.29 -13.12
N GLY A 150 9.54 -11.34 -12.77
CA GLY A 150 10.83 -11.17 -13.43
C GLY A 150 10.78 -10.53 -14.81
N ALA A 151 9.59 -10.21 -15.33
CA ALA A 151 9.45 -9.52 -16.60
C ALA A 151 9.88 -8.05 -16.51
N ASP A 152 10.05 -7.44 -17.67
CA ASP A 152 10.20 -5.99 -17.78
C ASP A 152 8.84 -5.29 -17.68
N MET A 153 8.88 -4.05 -17.21
CA MET A 153 7.71 -3.19 -17.10
C MET A 153 7.22 -2.79 -18.49
N VAL A 154 5.92 -2.92 -18.73
CA VAL A 154 5.25 -2.55 -19.98
C VAL A 154 4.35 -1.35 -19.73
N ILE A 155 4.44 -0.32 -20.57
CA ILE A 155 3.56 0.83 -20.47
C ILE A 155 2.21 0.50 -21.10
N MET A 156 1.13 0.66 -20.34
CA MET A 156 -0.23 0.33 -20.77
C MET A 156 -1.21 1.40 -20.31
N GLU A 157 -2.27 1.63 -21.09
CA GLU A 157 -3.45 2.35 -20.61
C GLU A 157 -4.30 1.45 -19.72
N ARG A 158 -4.83 2.01 -18.64
CA ARG A 158 -5.75 1.35 -17.72
C ARG A 158 -6.93 2.28 -17.36
N PRO A 159 -8.11 1.74 -17.00
CA PRO A 159 -9.18 2.55 -16.45
C PRO A 159 -8.72 3.31 -15.20
N THR A 160 -9.13 4.56 -15.07
CA THR A 160 -8.90 5.36 -13.86
C THR A 160 -9.91 4.94 -12.80
N PRO A 161 -9.46 4.47 -11.62
CA PRO A 161 -10.35 4.07 -10.55
C PRO A 161 -11.01 5.28 -9.88
N THR A 162 -12.18 5.04 -9.27
CA THR A 162 -12.85 5.99 -8.38
C THR A 162 -12.46 5.67 -6.94
N PRO A 163 -12.04 6.65 -6.12
CA PRO A 163 -11.68 6.39 -4.73
C PRO A 163 -12.89 5.92 -3.90
N GLY A 164 -12.68 4.88 -3.11
CA GLY A 164 -13.63 4.40 -2.11
C GLY A 164 -13.60 5.22 -0.82
N ALA A 165 -14.33 4.78 0.20
CA ALA A 165 -14.33 5.45 1.50
C ALA A 165 -12.92 5.49 2.12
N ASN A 166 -12.54 6.63 2.69
CA ASN A 166 -11.21 6.92 3.24
C ASN A 166 -10.06 6.81 2.23
N GLU A 167 -10.34 6.96 0.94
CA GLU A 167 -9.34 6.94 -0.12
C GLU A 167 -9.30 8.27 -0.87
N VAL A 168 -8.13 8.55 -1.45
CA VAL A 168 -7.94 9.67 -2.37
C VAL A 168 -7.38 9.14 -3.69
N LEU A 169 -7.72 9.82 -4.78
CA LEU A 169 -7.08 9.65 -6.08
C LEU A 169 -6.06 10.78 -6.26
N ILE A 170 -4.81 10.41 -6.47
CA ILE A 170 -3.70 11.35 -6.67
C ILE A 170 -3.28 11.33 -8.13
N GLU A 171 -3.20 12.50 -8.76
CA GLU A 171 -2.46 12.70 -10.00
C GLU A 171 -0.97 12.81 -9.68
N VAL A 172 -0.21 11.83 -10.14
CA VAL A 172 1.18 11.62 -9.70
C VAL A 172 2.11 12.51 -10.52
N SER A 173 2.95 13.27 -9.82
CA SER A 173 3.99 14.14 -10.41
C SER A 173 5.39 13.53 -10.30
N ALA A 174 5.65 12.70 -9.29
CA ALA A 174 6.92 12.02 -9.14
C ALA A 174 6.78 10.72 -8.34
N VAL A 175 7.61 9.73 -8.67
CA VAL A 175 7.72 8.47 -7.92
C VAL A 175 9.16 8.23 -7.48
N ALA A 176 9.34 7.65 -6.30
CA ALA A 176 10.66 7.28 -5.79
C ALA A 176 10.85 5.76 -5.77
N LEU A 177 12.08 5.30 -6.04
CA LEU A 177 12.38 3.87 -6.11
C LEU A 177 12.95 3.33 -4.81
N ASN A 178 12.47 2.16 -4.40
CA ASN A 178 12.86 1.45 -3.20
C ASN A 178 13.53 0.10 -3.52
N PRO A 179 14.42 -0.41 -2.63
CA PRO A 179 14.96 -1.76 -2.76
C PRO A 179 13.88 -2.84 -2.93
N ILE A 180 12.74 -2.66 -2.26
CA ILE A 180 11.63 -3.61 -2.31
C ILE A 180 10.97 -3.66 -3.69
N ASP A 181 10.95 -2.57 -4.46
CA ASP A 181 10.32 -2.54 -5.79
C ASP A 181 11.06 -3.47 -6.75
N MET A 182 12.39 -3.47 -6.70
CA MET A 182 13.22 -4.38 -7.48
C MET A 182 13.08 -5.83 -7.01
N MET A 183 12.96 -6.05 -5.70
CA MET A 183 12.73 -7.38 -5.13
C MET A 183 11.36 -7.92 -5.56
N GLN A 184 10.32 -7.11 -5.50
CA GLN A 184 8.99 -7.41 -6.00
C GLN A 184 9.03 -7.77 -7.49
N ARG A 185 9.73 -6.97 -8.32
CA ARG A 185 9.91 -7.26 -9.75
C ARG A 185 10.59 -8.60 -9.99
N LYS A 186 11.75 -8.84 -9.36
CA LYS A 186 12.62 -9.98 -9.64
C LYS A 186 12.15 -11.29 -9.02
N SER A 187 11.74 -11.26 -7.75
CA SER A 187 11.41 -12.47 -6.98
C SER A 187 9.92 -12.59 -6.65
N GLY A 188 9.11 -11.54 -6.86
CA GLY A 188 7.69 -11.55 -6.50
C GLY A 188 7.45 -11.62 -5.00
N PHE A 189 8.38 -11.07 -4.20
CA PHE A 189 8.28 -11.04 -2.74
C PHE A 189 7.98 -9.63 -2.22
N PRO A 190 7.00 -9.47 -1.30
CA PRO A 190 6.03 -10.48 -0.86
C PRO A 190 5.11 -10.88 -2.02
N SER A 191 4.31 -11.94 -1.86
CA SER A 191 3.47 -12.50 -2.93
C SER A 191 2.68 -11.45 -3.72
N ILE A 192 2.82 -11.47 -5.05
CA ILE A 192 2.21 -10.55 -6.02
C ILE A 192 1.28 -11.33 -6.94
N ASN A 193 0.10 -10.77 -7.21
CA ASN A 193 -0.78 -11.22 -8.29
C ASN A 193 -0.45 -10.44 -9.55
N TYR A 194 -0.33 -11.13 -10.68
CA TYR A 194 -0.01 -10.51 -11.98
C TYR A 194 -1.25 -10.47 -12.89
N PRO A 195 -1.38 -9.46 -13.76
CA PRO A 195 -0.49 -8.29 -13.89
C PRO A 195 -0.55 -7.38 -12.64
N ALA A 196 0.51 -6.61 -12.41
CA ALA A 196 0.63 -5.74 -11.24
C ALA A 196 1.15 -4.35 -11.61
N VAL A 197 0.77 -3.33 -10.85
CA VAL A 197 1.50 -2.04 -10.81
C VAL A 197 2.25 -1.98 -9.50
N LEU A 198 3.57 -1.79 -9.58
CA LEU A 198 4.46 -1.76 -8.41
C LEU A 198 4.69 -0.33 -7.89
N GLY A 199 5.56 -0.22 -6.89
CA GLY A 199 6.00 1.05 -6.31
C GLY A 199 5.16 1.46 -5.10
N SER A 200 5.81 2.11 -4.15
CA SER A 200 5.21 2.51 -2.87
C SER A 200 5.26 4.00 -2.57
N ASP A 201 6.01 4.78 -3.34
CA ASP A 201 6.26 6.18 -3.01
C ASP A 201 5.84 7.10 -4.15
N VAL A 202 4.91 8.02 -3.86
CA VAL A 202 4.48 9.06 -4.79
C VAL A 202 4.49 10.44 -4.15
N SER A 203 4.54 11.45 -5.00
CA SER A 203 3.99 12.77 -4.69
C SER A 203 3.20 13.32 -5.87
N GLY A 204 2.27 14.23 -5.59
CA GLY A 204 1.40 14.78 -6.61
C GLY A 204 0.25 15.58 -6.02
N THR A 205 -0.85 15.67 -6.75
CA THR A 205 -2.02 16.47 -6.37
C THR A 205 -3.25 15.58 -6.18
N VAL A 206 -4.01 15.80 -5.11
CA VAL A 206 -5.30 15.12 -4.91
C VAL A 206 -6.30 15.62 -5.95
N ILE A 207 -6.84 14.73 -6.77
CA ILE A 207 -7.81 15.07 -7.83
C ILE A 207 -9.23 14.54 -7.56
N ALA A 208 -9.38 13.58 -6.65
CA ALA A 208 -10.68 13.13 -6.14
C ALA A 208 -10.53 12.54 -4.73
N VAL A 209 -11.62 12.56 -3.97
CA VAL A 209 -11.71 11.98 -2.63
C VAL A 209 -12.90 11.03 -2.54
N GLY A 210 -12.82 10.07 -1.62
CA GLY A 210 -13.88 9.13 -1.33
C GLY A 210 -15.17 9.77 -0.79
N PRO A 211 -16.28 9.01 -0.77
CA PRO A 211 -17.57 9.49 -0.26
C PRO A 211 -17.58 9.78 1.25
N THR A 212 -16.64 9.17 2.00
CA THR A 212 -16.50 9.36 3.45
C THR A 212 -15.03 9.61 3.75
N MET A 213 -14.73 10.74 4.39
CA MET A 213 -13.37 11.16 4.72
C MET A 213 -13.30 11.64 6.18
N PRO A 214 -12.17 11.45 6.88
CA PRO A 214 -11.95 12.08 8.17
C PRO A 214 -11.85 13.60 8.02
N ALA A 215 -12.16 14.35 9.09
CA ALA A 215 -12.29 15.81 9.04
C ALA A 215 -10.97 16.53 8.70
N ASP A 216 -9.83 15.91 8.98
CA ASP A 216 -8.49 16.42 8.73
C ASP A 216 -7.85 15.91 7.42
N ALA A 217 -8.64 15.21 6.60
CA ALA A 217 -8.21 14.71 5.30
C ALA A 217 -7.81 15.85 4.34
N PRO A 218 -6.78 15.64 3.50
CA PRO A 218 -6.51 16.49 2.34
C PRO A 218 -7.73 16.60 1.42
N VAL A 219 -7.98 17.81 0.91
CA VAL A 219 -9.03 18.09 -0.07
C VAL A 219 -8.50 18.05 -1.50
N VAL A 220 -9.39 18.03 -2.49
CA VAL A 220 -9.01 18.17 -3.90
C VAL A 220 -8.18 19.44 -4.12
N GLY A 221 -7.11 19.33 -4.90
CA GLY A 221 -6.12 20.38 -5.14
C GLY A 221 -4.94 20.39 -4.15
N THR A 222 -5.01 19.60 -3.07
CA THR A 222 -3.91 19.54 -2.09
C THR A 222 -2.67 18.86 -2.70
N ARG A 223 -1.50 19.49 -2.53
CA ARG A 223 -0.20 18.89 -2.82
C ARG A 223 0.14 17.87 -1.74
N VAL A 224 0.51 16.66 -2.12
CA VAL A 224 0.73 15.56 -1.19
C VAL A 224 1.95 14.71 -1.54
N ALA A 225 2.51 14.06 -0.53
CA ALA A 225 3.29 12.84 -0.68
C ALA A 225 2.53 11.68 -0.03
N ALA A 226 2.69 10.46 -0.55
CA ALA A 226 1.87 9.35 -0.09
C ALA A 226 2.56 7.99 -0.20
N PHE A 227 2.26 7.12 0.77
CA PHE A 227 2.69 5.73 0.77
C PHE A 227 1.63 4.85 0.10
N CYS A 228 1.91 4.37 -1.11
CA CYS A 228 1.02 3.50 -1.89
C CYS A 228 1.02 2.06 -1.35
N PRO A 229 -0.15 1.46 -1.06
CA PRO A 229 -0.21 0.21 -0.32
C PRO A 229 -0.09 -1.05 -1.18
N ALA A 230 0.29 -0.97 -2.46
CA ALA A 230 0.45 -2.13 -3.35
C ALA A 230 1.19 -3.32 -2.71
N PHE A 231 2.22 -3.03 -1.91
CA PHE A 231 2.95 -4.01 -1.11
C PHE A 231 2.05 -4.86 -0.20
N PHE A 232 1.04 -4.25 0.44
CA PHE A 232 0.11 -4.91 1.38
C PHE A 232 -1.09 -5.55 0.70
N VAL A 233 -1.42 -5.12 -0.52
CA VAL A 233 -2.59 -5.61 -1.26
C VAL A 233 -2.22 -6.52 -2.43
N LYS A 234 -1.07 -7.21 -2.33
CA LYS A 234 -0.60 -8.22 -3.31
C LYS A 234 -0.47 -7.67 -4.74
N GLY A 235 -0.08 -6.41 -4.87
CA GLY A 235 0.14 -5.76 -6.18
C GLY A 235 -1.11 -5.39 -6.95
N LYS A 236 -2.29 -5.29 -6.29
CA LYS A 236 -3.51 -4.73 -6.92
C LYS A 236 -3.18 -3.41 -7.59
N GLU A 237 -3.50 -3.32 -8.88
CA GLU A 237 -2.88 -2.35 -9.76
C GLU A 237 -3.30 -0.90 -9.44
N ASP A 238 -4.51 -0.68 -8.90
CA ASP A 238 -5.01 0.65 -8.54
C ASP A 238 -4.23 1.31 -7.39
N TYR A 239 -3.43 0.53 -6.66
CA TYR A 239 -2.73 0.93 -5.44
C TYR A 239 -1.20 1.00 -5.61
N GLY A 240 -0.68 0.81 -6.83
CA GLY A 240 0.75 0.88 -7.13
C GLY A 240 1.20 2.28 -7.54
N ALA A 241 2.40 2.69 -7.16
CA ALA A 241 2.91 4.03 -7.44
C ALA A 241 3.25 4.28 -8.92
N PHE A 242 3.65 3.26 -9.69
CA PHE A 242 4.19 3.42 -11.05
C PHE A 242 3.10 3.66 -12.12
N GLN A 243 2.29 4.69 -11.93
CA GLN A 243 1.21 5.10 -12.82
C GLN A 243 0.88 6.58 -12.68
N LYS A 244 0.17 7.15 -13.66
CA LYS A 244 -0.20 8.57 -13.66
C LYS A 244 -1.25 8.94 -12.62
N LYS A 245 -2.08 7.99 -12.19
CA LYS A 245 -3.13 8.21 -11.19
C LYS A 245 -3.22 7.00 -10.25
N VAL A 246 -3.21 7.23 -8.94
CA VAL A 246 -3.15 6.14 -7.94
C VAL A 246 -4.15 6.36 -6.81
N ILE A 247 -4.74 5.27 -6.34
CA ILE A 247 -5.55 5.24 -5.12
C ILE A 247 -4.66 5.04 -3.91
N VAL A 248 -4.85 5.90 -2.90
CA VAL A 248 -4.17 5.76 -1.61
C VAL A 248 -5.17 5.94 -0.46
N PRO A 249 -5.14 5.08 0.58
CA PRO A 249 -5.84 5.36 1.83
C PRO A 249 -5.36 6.68 2.42
N VAL A 250 -6.29 7.54 2.83
CA VAL A 250 -5.97 8.88 3.33
C VAL A 250 -5.05 8.87 4.56
N SER A 251 -5.06 7.79 5.34
CA SER A 251 -4.13 7.59 6.46
C SER A 251 -2.67 7.51 6.04
N ALA A 252 -2.38 7.22 4.77
CA ALA A 252 -1.04 7.11 4.22
C ALA A 252 -0.63 8.35 3.39
N VAL A 253 -1.32 9.48 3.58
CA VAL A 253 -1.14 10.71 2.80
C VAL A 253 -0.71 11.86 3.73
N VAL A 254 0.34 12.58 3.35
CA VAL A 254 0.79 13.79 4.02
C VAL A 254 0.65 14.98 3.08
N ALA A 255 0.03 16.06 3.57
CA ALA A 255 0.05 17.35 2.87
C ALA A 255 1.46 17.95 2.92
N ILE A 256 1.96 18.44 1.79
CA ILE A 256 3.30 19.03 1.69
C ILE A 256 3.22 20.54 1.48
N PRO A 257 4.16 21.33 2.04
CA PRO A 257 4.18 22.78 1.83
C PRO A 257 4.52 23.12 0.37
N ASP A 258 4.10 24.29 -0.08
CA ASP A 258 4.38 24.78 -1.44
C ASP A 258 5.88 24.91 -1.74
N THR A 259 6.68 25.11 -0.69
CA THR A 259 8.14 25.20 -0.78
C THR A 259 8.83 23.86 -1.04
N LEU A 260 8.15 22.73 -0.85
CA LEU A 260 8.71 21.40 -1.09
C LEU A 260 8.31 20.90 -2.48
N ALA A 261 9.31 20.68 -3.34
CA ALA A 261 9.08 20.18 -4.70
C ALA A 261 8.57 18.72 -4.68
N PHE A 262 7.75 18.34 -5.66
CA PHE A 262 7.23 16.98 -5.77
C PHE A 262 8.36 15.92 -5.83
N ASN A 263 9.39 16.17 -6.63
CA ASN A 263 10.51 15.23 -6.73
C ASN A 263 11.19 14.94 -5.37
N GLU A 264 11.29 15.95 -4.50
CA GLU A 264 11.84 15.83 -3.15
C GLU A 264 10.82 15.26 -2.16
N ALA A 265 9.54 15.57 -2.32
CA ALA A 265 8.49 15.03 -1.48
C ALA A 265 8.30 13.51 -1.68
N ALA A 266 8.50 13.02 -2.92
CA ALA A 266 8.32 11.61 -3.26
C ALA A 266 9.25 10.67 -2.49
N ILE A 267 10.36 11.14 -1.92
CA ILE A 267 11.32 10.26 -1.23
C ILE A 267 10.99 10.03 0.26
N LEU A 268 9.99 10.75 0.78
CA LEU A 268 9.58 10.71 2.18
C LEU A 268 8.87 9.42 2.61
N PRO A 269 7.86 8.88 1.86
CA PRO A 269 6.88 7.99 2.47
C PRO A 269 7.45 6.70 3.03
N MET A 270 8.13 5.88 2.22
CA MET A 270 8.78 4.65 2.70
C MET A 270 9.81 4.94 3.78
N ALA A 271 10.61 6.00 3.64
CA ALA A 271 11.74 6.29 4.53
C ALA A 271 11.27 6.62 5.95
N VAL A 272 10.29 7.52 6.06
CA VAL A 272 9.72 7.95 7.34
C VAL A 272 8.95 6.81 7.99
N GLN A 273 8.12 6.10 7.21
CA GLN A 273 7.32 4.99 7.73
C GLN A 273 8.20 3.84 8.23
N THR A 274 9.23 3.46 7.49
CA THR A 274 10.18 2.42 7.90
C THR A 274 10.92 2.82 9.17
N SER A 275 11.35 4.06 9.27
CA SER A 275 12.07 4.57 10.45
C SER A 275 11.20 4.51 11.71
N TRP A 276 9.98 5.05 11.63
CA TRP A 276 9.01 4.98 12.73
C TRP A 276 8.64 3.55 13.10
N ALA A 277 8.35 2.69 12.11
CA ALA A 277 8.04 1.29 12.36
C ALA A 277 9.17 0.58 13.11
N GLY A 278 10.44 0.85 12.75
CA GLY A 278 11.59 0.28 13.44
C GLY A 278 11.72 0.76 14.88
N PHE A 279 11.52 2.06 15.15
CA PHE A 279 11.56 2.59 16.51
C PHE A 279 10.47 1.98 17.40
N ILE A 280 9.22 1.97 16.94
CA ILE A 280 8.09 1.45 17.72
C ILE A 280 8.22 -0.05 17.96
N LYS A 281 8.53 -0.83 16.92
CA LYS A 281 8.67 -2.29 17.03
C LYS A 281 9.82 -2.68 17.98
N SER A 282 10.86 -1.86 18.03
CA SER A 282 11.99 -2.02 18.95
C SER A 282 11.81 -1.30 20.29
N GLY A 283 10.57 -0.97 20.66
CA GLY A 283 10.21 -0.63 22.04
C GLY A 283 10.25 0.86 22.39
N LEU A 284 10.50 1.75 21.43
CA LEU A 284 10.25 3.18 21.64
C LEU A 284 8.76 3.48 21.49
N THR A 285 8.32 4.61 22.02
CA THR A 285 6.95 5.09 21.94
C THR A 285 6.88 6.40 21.16
N ARG A 286 5.68 6.79 20.72
CA ARG A 286 5.44 8.09 20.07
C ARG A 286 5.75 9.29 20.97
N THR A 287 5.74 9.06 22.28
CA THR A 287 5.99 10.06 23.34
C THR A 287 7.41 9.98 23.89
N THR A 288 8.27 9.13 23.34
CA THR A 288 9.67 9.05 23.76
C THR A 288 10.35 10.39 23.54
N SER A 289 10.86 10.97 24.62
CA SER A 289 11.56 12.24 24.64
C SER A 289 12.63 12.18 25.72
N TYR A 290 13.85 12.56 25.36
CA TYR A 290 15.00 12.63 26.25
C TYR A 290 15.57 14.05 26.27
N THR A 291 16.29 14.38 27.32
CA THR A 291 17.10 15.60 27.41
C THR A 291 18.59 15.23 27.40
N PRO A 292 19.50 16.20 27.16
CA PRO A 292 20.94 15.95 27.20
C PRO A 292 21.45 15.33 28.52
N GLU A 293 20.75 15.58 29.63
CA GLU A 293 21.04 15.04 30.96
C GLU A 293 20.81 13.53 31.05
N ASP A 294 19.89 12.97 30.24
CA ASP A 294 19.61 11.53 30.22
C ASP A 294 20.75 10.70 29.60
N LYS A 295 21.69 11.36 28.90
CA LYS A 295 22.84 10.74 28.23
C LYS A 295 22.46 9.55 27.33
N ARG A 296 21.30 9.64 26.66
CA ARG A 296 20.81 8.62 25.72
C ARG A 296 21.45 8.80 24.36
N GLY A 297 22.26 7.82 23.95
CA GLY A 297 22.75 7.73 22.59
C GLY A 297 21.95 6.75 21.73
N LEU A 298 21.92 6.98 20.42
CA LEU A 298 21.35 6.07 19.44
C LEU A 298 22.29 5.92 18.25
N LEU A 299 22.60 4.67 17.87
CA LEU A 299 23.46 4.40 16.71
C LEU A 299 22.62 4.14 15.46
N VAL A 300 22.75 4.97 14.43
CA VAL A 300 22.18 4.75 13.10
C VAL A 300 23.26 4.21 12.16
N TRP A 301 23.17 2.92 11.84
CA TRP A 301 24.07 2.29 10.88
C TRP A 301 23.55 2.49 9.45
N GLY A 302 24.40 3.05 8.58
CA GLY A 302 23.99 3.45 7.22
C GLY A 302 23.17 4.75 7.20
N ALA A 303 23.58 5.72 8.01
CA ALA A 303 22.87 6.98 8.26
C ALA A 303 22.66 7.86 7.02
N SER A 304 23.47 7.69 5.96
CA SER A 304 23.30 8.43 4.71
C SER A 304 22.31 7.80 3.72
N SER A 305 21.66 6.70 4.07
CA SER A 305 20.57 6.12 3.26
C SER A 305 19.26 6.89 3.45
N SER A 306 18.25 6.67 2.59
CA SER A 306 16.91 7.26 2.74
C SER A 306 16.28 6.96 4.10
N VAL A 307 16.21 5.69 4.49
CA VAL A 307 15.72 5.30 5.81
C VAL A 307 16.66 5.80 6.92
N GLY A 308 17.98 5.68 6.75
CA GLY A 308 18.95 6.10 7.78
C GLY A 308 18.87 7.60 8.10
N SER A 309 18.73 8.44 7.07
CA SER A 309 18.66 9.89 7.26
C SER A 309 17.34 10.35 7.88
N ALA A 310 16.23 9.64 7.59
CA ALA A 310 14.97 9.82 8.31
C ALA A 310 15.10 9.38 9.78
N ALA A 311 15.74 8.24 10.04
CA ALA A 311 15.99 7.73 11.39
C ALA A 311 16.86 8.70 12.23
N VAL A 312 17.88 9.34 11.63
CA VAL A 312 18.69 10.38 12.30
C VAL A 312 17.81 11.54 12.75
N GLN A 313 16.98 12.09 11.85
CA GLN A 313 16.13 13.24 12.16
C GLN A 313 15.07 12.90 13.23
N ILE A 314 14.44 11.74 13.12
CA ILE A 314 13.46 11.26 14.11
C ILE A 314 14.14 11.05 15.48
N ALA A 315 15.27 10.37 15.53
CA ALA A 315 16.00 10.14 16.79
C ALA A 315 16.44 11.45 17.45
N LYS A 316 16.93 12.43 16.67
CA LYS A 316 17.21 13.78 17.16
C LYS A 316 15.95 14.45 17.74
N SER A 317 14.80 14.32 17.07
CA SER A 317 13.54 14.90 17.55
C SER A 317 13.04 14.27 18.86
N MET A 318 13.49 13.05 19.18
CA MET A 318 13.24 12.37 20.46
C MET A 318 14.31 12.71 21.52
N GLY A 319 15.28 13.58 21.22
CA GLY A 319 16.31 14.01 22.16
C GLY A 319 17.52 13.08 22.30
N PHE A 320 17.68 12.08 21.43
CA PHE A 320 18.87 11.25 21.43
C PHE A 320 20.12 12.02 20.97
N THR A 321 21.27 11.70 21.55
CA THR A 321 22.57 11.97 20.93
C THR A 321 22.82 10.94 19.84
N VAL A 322 22.83 11.36 18.57
CA VAL A 322 22.82 10.42 17.44
C VAL A 322 24.24 10.15 16.94
N TYR A 323 24.67 8.90 16.98
CA TYR A 323 25.87 8.44 16.29
C TYR A 323 25.46 7.84 14.94
N GLY A 324 26.18 8.19 13.88
CA GLY A 324 25.87 7.72 12.52
C GLY A 324 27.06 7.06 11.84
N THR A 325 26.81 6.05 10.99
CA THR A 325 27.84 5.51 10.08
C THR A 325 27.52 5.84 8.63
N ALA A 326 28.51 6.32 7.89
CA ALA A 326 28.42 6.65 6.46
C ALA A 326 29.83 6.80 5.86
N SER A 327 29.96 6.84 4.54
CA SER A 327 31.23 7.21 3.91
C SER A 327 31.62 8.64 4.31
N PRO A 328 32.93 8.97 4.47
CA PRO A 328 33.38 10.28 4.96
C PRO A 328 32.80 11.49 4.21
N LYS A 329 32.67 11.38 2.89
CA LYS A 329 32.09 12.43 2.03
C LYS A 329 30.65 12.87 2.41
N ASN A 330 29.93 12.03 3.17
CA ASN A 330 28.56 12.29 3.60
C ASN A 330 28.47 12.77 5.06
N HIS A 331 29.59 12.81 5.81
CA HIS A 331 29.55 13.07 7.26
C HIS A 331 28.96 14.44 7.60
N GLU A 332 29.44 15.50 6.97
CA GLU A 332 28.94 16.86 7.23
C GLU A 332 27.46 17.02 6.86
N TYR A 333 27.03 16.38 5.77
CA TYR A 333 25.63 16.35 5.37
C TYR A 333 24.74 15.67 6.43
N ILE A 334 25.17 14.54 6.97
CA ILE A 334 24.36 13.84 7.99
C ILE A 334 24.41 14.54 9.36
N LYS A 335 25.52 15.22 9.68
CA LYS A 335 25.59 16.10 10.84
C LYS A 335 24.58 17.25 10.74
N SER A 336 24.43 17.87 9.56
CA SER A 336 23.43 18.93 9.38
C SER A 336 21.99 18.44 9.58
N LEU A 337 21.73 17.13 9.39
CA LEU A 337 20.43 16.51 9.70
C LEU A 337 20.25 16.17 11.18
N GLY A 338 21.31 16.13 11.97
CA GLY A 338 21.22 15.91 13.41
C GLY A 338 22.15 14.89 14.01
N ALA A 339 23.02 14.25 13.23
CA ALA A 339 24.03 13.37 13.82
C ALA A 339 25.05 14.18 14.63
N SER A 340 25.33 13.73 15.85
CA SER A 340 26.32 14.33 16.76
C SER A 340 27.74 13.87 16.43
N ARG A 341 27.91 12.59 16.06
CA ARG A 341 29.19 12.03 15.59
C ARG A 341 28.98 11.11 14.39
N MET A 342 29.96 11.12 13.49
CA MET A 342 29.95 10.31 12.28
C MET A 342 31.19 9.42 12.21
N PHE A 343 31.01 8.19 11.74
CA PHE A 343 32.06 7.18 11.63
C PHE A 343 32.06 6.57 10.23
N ASP A 344 33.25 6.29 9.69
CA ASP A 344 33.39 5.60 8.40
C ASP A 344 33.12 4.11 8.58
N TYR A 345 32.10 3.59 7.90
CA TYR A 345 31.77 2.16 7.97
C TYR A 345 32.85 1.25 7.35
N ASN A 346 33.80 1.81 6.59
CA ASN A 346 34.94 1.07 6.04
C ASN A 346 36.14 0.99 7.00
N ASP A 347 36.10 1.72 8.12
CA ASP A 347 37.13 1.63 9.14
C ASP A 347 37.14 0.21 9.75
N LYS A 348 38.31 -0.44 9.70
CA LYS A 348 38.49 -1.80 10.24
C LYS A 348 38.34 -1.82 11.76
N ASP A 349 38.60 -0.69 12.42
CA ASP A 349 38.52 -0.53 13.87
C ASP A 349 37.24 0.17 14.33
N ILE A 350 36.23 0.30 13.44
CA ILE A 350 34.99 1.04 13.71
C ILE A 350 34.32 0.68 15.05
N VAL A 351 34.33 -0.60 15.42
CA VAL A 351 33.75 -1.06 16.70
C VAL A 351 34.48 -0.40 17.88
N ALA A 352 35.82 -0.48 17.89
CA ALA A 352 36.63 0.10 18.96
C ALA A 352 36.51 1.63 18.98
N THR A 353 36.51 2.26 17.80
CA THR A 353 36.37 3.71 17.64
C THR A 353 35.03 4.22 18.20
N ILE A 354 33.92 3.56 17.87
CA ILE A 354 32.59 3.95 18.38
C ILE A 354 32.47 3.69 19.88
N VAL A 355 32.96 2.56 20.39
CA VAL A 355 32.93 2.23 21.82
C VAL A 355 33.73 3.25 22.63
N LYS A 356 34.94 3.61 22.16
CA LYS A 356 35.75 4.64 22.80
C LYS A 356 35.01 5.97 22.85
N ALA A 357 34.46 6.42 21.71
CA ALA A 357 33.68 7.66 21.64
C ALA A 357 32.45 7.64 22.55
N GLY A 358 31.72 6.52 22.64
CA GLY A 358 30.56 6.39 23.52
C GLY A 358 30.94 6.49 25.01
N LYS A 359 32.05 5.86 25.40
CA LYS A 359 32.58 5.92 26.78
C LYS A 359 33.08 7.32 27.15
N GLU A 360 33.79 7.99 26.23
CA GLU A 360 34.26 9.38 26.43
C GLU A 360 33.11 10.37 26.58
N ASP A 361 32.03 10.22 25.81
CA ASP A 361 30.87 11.09 25.87
C ASP A 361 29.90 10.73 27.02
N GLY A 362 30.18 9.64 27.74
CA GLY A 362 29.35 9.11 28.82
C GLY A 362 27.96 8.66 28.33
N LEU A 363 27.85 8.23 27.08
CA LEU A 363 26.58 7.86 26.46
C LEU A 363 26.21 6.41 26.77
N MET A 364 24.95 6.23 27.14
CA MET A 364 24.32 4.92 27.16
C MET A 364 23.69 4.65 25.79
N ILE A 365 24.17 3.62 25.09
CA ILE A 365 23.65 3.19 23.79
C ILE A 365 23.18 1.74 23.88
N ASP A 366 21.88 1.58 24.13
CA ASP A 366 21.18 0.30 24.15
C ASP A 366 20.27 0.12 22.91
N PHE A 367 20.24 1.08 21.99
CA PHE A 367 19.43 1.04 20.78
C PHE A 367 20.25 1.37 19.53
N SER A 368 20.07 0.57 18.48
CA SER A 368 20.53 0.91 17.13
C SER A 368 19.46 0.74 16.06
N PHE A 369 19.50 1.61 15.06
CA PHE A 369 18.76 1.46 13.81
C PHE A 369 19.73 1.08 12.69
N VAL A 370 19.57 -0.11 12.11
CA VAL A 370 20.37 -0.58 10.98
C VAL A 370 19.55 -0.39 9.70
N ALA A 371 19.85 0.70 8.99
CA ALA A 371 19.16 1.06 7.76
C ALA A 371 19.67 0.29 6.53
N THR A 372 20.94 -0.11 6.54
CA THR A 372 21.58 -0.92 5.50
C THR A 372 22.84 -1.60 6.06
N GLY A 373 23.42 -2.57 5.35
CA GLY A 373 24.67 -3.23 5.74
C GLY A 373 24.53 -4.37 6.76
N ASP A 374 25.66 -4.80 7.32
CA ASP A 374 25.73 -5.87 8.32
C ASP A 374 25.55 -5.30 9.74
N PHE A 375 24.66 -5.92 10.52
CA PHE A 375 24.40 -5.55 11.91
C PHE A 375 25.36 -6.21 12.90
N THR A 376 26.23 -7.12 12.45
CA THR A 376 27.16 -7.85 13.33
C THR A 376 28.08 -6.90 14.13
N PRO A 377 28.70 -5.85 13.55
CA PRO A 377 29.50 -4.90 14.32
C PRO A 377 28.69 -4.15 15.38
N VAL A 378 27.41 -3.88 15.09
CA VAL A 378 26.49 -3.16 16.00
C VAL A 378 26.27 -3.95 17.28
N LEU A 379 26.17 -5.28 17.21
CA LEU A 379 26.02 -6.12 18.40
C LEU A 379 27.19 -5.94 19.38
N SER A 380 28.42 -5.91 18.86
CA SER A 380 29.62 -5.70 19.68
C SER A 380 29.63 -4.32 20.32
N ILE A 381 29.20 -3.29 19.58
CA ILE A 381 29.12 -1.91 20.09
C ILE A 381 28.08 -1.82 21.22
N LEU A 382 26.87 -2.32 20.99
CA LEU A 382 25.79 -2.23 21.99
C LEU A 382 26.11 -3.03 23.25
N LYS A 383 26.82 -4.15 23.12
CA LYS A 383 27.28 -4.94 24.29
C LYS A 383 28.13 -4.09 25.25
N GLU A 384 28.97 -3.20 24.70
CA GLU A 384 29.91 -2.37 25.46
C GLU A 384 29.31 -1.05 25.97
N LEU A 385 28.28 -0.53 25.29
CA LEU A 385 27.71 0.79 25.57
C LEU A 385 26.32 0.78 26.22
N LYS A 386 25.63 -0.37 26.26
CA LYS A 386 24.38 -0.49 27.01
C LYS A 386 24.63 -0.44 28.51
N LYS A 387 23.60 -0.08 29.28
CA LYS A 387 23.65 -0.20 30.74
C LYS A 387 23.71 -1.67 31.16
N PRO A 388 24.43 -2.01 32.25
CA PRO A 388 24.33 -3.33 32.86
C PRO A 388 22.87 -3.78 33.03
N ASP A 389 22.61 -5.06 32.78
CA ASP A 389 21.29 -5.70 32.90
C ASP A 389 20.17 -5.18 31.99
N THR A 390 20.48 -4.29 31.04
CA THR A 390 19.52 -3.90 29.99
C THR A 390 19.63 -4.79 28.75
N ILE A 391 18.50 -5.06 28.10
CA ILE A 391 18.46 -5.73 26.79
C ILE A 391 18.65 -4.66 25.72
N ALA A 392 19.72 -4.77 24.94
CA ALA A 392 19.93 -3.90 23.80
C ALA A 392 18.97 -4.25 22.66
N ARG A 393 18.68 -3.31 21.77
CA ARG A 393 17.71 -3.50 20.68
C ARG A 393 18.25 -2.98 19.35
N ILE A 394 18.00 -3.74 18.29
CA ILE A 394 18.32 -3.36 16.92
C ILE A 394 17.05 -3.41 16.08
N ALA A 395 16.67 -2.27 15.50
CA ALA A 395 15.73 -2.22 14.39
C ALA A 395 16.48 -2.49 13.09
N LEU A 396 16.13 -3.57 12.37
CA LEU A 396 16.82 -4.02 11.17
C LEU A 396 15.92 -3.85 9.93
N ALA A 397 16.22 -2.86 9.09
CA ALA A 397 15.50 -2.61 7.84
C ALA A 397 15.83 -3.60 6.70
N PRO A 398 17.10 -3.96 6.42
CA PRO A 398 17.39 -4.94 5.38
C PRO A 398 17.00 -6.34 5.84
N PHE A 399 16.39 -7.11 4.95
CA PHE A 399 16.13 -8.53 5.23
C PHE A 399 17.47 -9.28 5.35
N ALA A 400 17.78 -9.79 6.54
CA ALA A 400 18.99 -10.56 6.78
C ALA A 400 18.64 -12.04 6.98
N LEU A 401 19.06 -12.88 6.03
CA LEU A 401 18.99 -14.34 6.13
C LEU A 401 19.58 -14.86 7.45
N LYS A 402 20.61 -14.20 7.97
CA LYS A 402 21.24 -14.50 9.28
C LYS A 402 20.23 -14.53 10.45
N MET A 403 19.10 -13.82 10.36
CA MET A 403 18.04 -13.89 11.39
C MET A 403 17.41 -15.28 11.51
N LEU A 404 17.32 -16.07 10.43
CA LEU A 404 16.76 -17.42 10.47
C LEU A 404 17.62 -18.39 11.31
N TRP A 405 18.88 -18.03 11.53
CA TRP A 405 19.90 -18.84 12.21
C TRP A 405 20.23 -18.25 13.59
N TRP A 406 19.43 -17.29 14.07
CA TRP A 406 19.64 -16.55 15.31
C TRP A 406 19.84 -17.47 16.53
N SER A 407 19.15 -18.61 16.57
CA SER A 407 19.28 -19.62 17.63
C SER A 407 20.70 -20.21 17.75
N LEU A 408 21.47 -20.19 16.66
CA LEU A 408 22.83 -20.74 16.58
C LEU A 408 23.92 -19.77 17.07
N PHE A 409 23.57 -18.55 17.47
CA PHE A 409 24.52 -17.53 17.93
C PHE A 409 24.20 -17.06 19.36
N PRO A 410 24.63 -17.82 20.40
CA PRO A 410 24.38 -17.51 21.81
C PRO A 410 24.78 -16.11 22.23
N GLN A 411 25.87 -15.59 21.67
CA GLN A 411 26.39 -14.25 21.95
C GLN A 411 25.44 -13.12 21.51
N TRP A 412 24.45 -13.42 20.67
CA TRP A 412 23.45 -12.47 20.22
C TRP A 412 22.24 -12.38 21.18
N ARG A 413 22.10 -13.31 22.15
CA ARG A 413 20.95 -13.39 23.06
C ARG A 413 20.75 -12.18 23.98
N SER A 414 21.79 -11.36 24.18
CA SER A 414 21.71 -10.15 25.03
C SER A 414 21.17 -8.91 24.29
N THR A 415 20.82 -9.06 23.01
CA THR A 415 20.29 -8.01 22.13
C THR A 415 19.07 -8.54 21.38
N GLU A 416 17.94 -7.84 21.42
CA GLU A 416 16.80 -8.13 20.55
C GLU A 416 17.03 -7.53 19.17
N VAL A 417 17.06 -8.36 18.13
CA VAL A 417 17.08 -7.89 16.73
C VAL A 417 15.70 -8.08 16.13
N LYS A 418 15.09 -6.97 15.70
CA LYS A 418 13.74 -6.96 15.14
C LYS A 418 13.76 -6.46 13.71
N PHE A 419 13.33 -7.30 12.79
CA PHE A 419 13.09 -6.89 11.41
C PHE A 419 11.99 -5.84 11.37
N VAL A 420 12.27 -4.72 10.70
CA VAL A 420 11.30 -3.64 10.53
C VAL A 420 10.17 -4.14 9.64
N SER A 421 8.97 -4.20 10.20
CA SER A 421 7.75 -4.47 9.45
C SER A 421 6.60 -3.72 10.10
N MET A 422 5.57 -3.44 9.32
CA MET A 422 4.30 -2.95 9.85
C MET A 422 3.40 -4.12 10.26
N SER A 423 2.29 -3.82 10.93
CA SER A 423 1.26 -4.81 11.27
C SER A 423 0.63 -5.40 10.01
N ASP A 424 0.26 -6.67 10.01
CA ASP A 424 -0.50 -7.25 8.89
C ASP A 424 -1.98 -6.84 8.95
N LYS A 425 -2.46 -6.38 10.10
CA LYS A 425 -3.84 -5.92 10.29
C LYS A 425 -4.01 -4.51 9.75
N PHE A 426 -5.06 -4.31 8.95
CA PHE A 426 -5.30 -3.04 8.26
C PHE A 426 -5.52 -1.89 9.24
N GLU A 427 -6.29 -2.11 10.30
CA GLU A 427 -6.68 -1.08 11.27
C GLU A 427 -5.47 -0.55 12.04
N GLU A 428 -4.62 -1.45 12.54
CA GLU A 428 -3.38 -1.09 13.24
C GLU A 428 -2.41 -0.35 12.29
N ARG A 429 -2.29 -0.78 11.03
CA ARG A 429 -1.48 -0.04 10.04
C ARG A 429 -2.05 1.33 9.74
N SER A 430 -3.37 1.42 9.54
CA SER A 430 -4.03 2.66 9.14
C SER A 430 -3.91 3.71 10.23
N GLU A 431 -4.15 3.33 11.49
CA GLU A 431 -3.96 4.20 12.65
C GLU A 431 -2.51 4.69 12.75
N PHE A 432 -1.54 3.77 12.62
CA PHE A 432 -0.13 4.14 12.71
C PHE A 432 0.34 5.01 11.53
N SER A 433 -0.13 4.71 10.32
CA SER A 433 0.16 5.53 9.13
C SER A 433 -0.41 6.93 9.30
N HIS A 434 -1.63 7.05 9.82
CA HIS A 434 -2.25 8.34 10.07
C HIS A 434 -1.47 9.17 11.09
N PHE A 435 -1.00 8.56 12.18
CA PHE A 435 -0.08 9.22 13.10
C PHE A 435 1.17 9.74 12.39
N ILE A 436 1.79 8.92 11.52
CA ILE A 436 3.00 9.32 10.81
C ILE A 436 2.74 10.45 9.82
N PHE A 437 1.74 10.31 8.94
CA PHE A 437 1.55 11.18 7.78
C PHE A 437 0.57 12.33 8.03
N GLY A 438 -0.57 12.03 8.66
CA GLY A 438 -1.62 13.01 8.93
C GLY A 438 -1.28 13.96 10.09
N VAL A 439 -0.45 13.49 11.03
CA VAL A 439 -0.12 14.23 12.26
C VAL A 439 1.37 14.62 12.28
N TRP A 440 2.25 13.66 12.55
CA TRP A 440 3.65 13.95 12.89
C TRP A 440 4.42 14.58 11.71
N LEU A 441 4.45 13.94 10.55
CA LEU A 441 5.25 14.40 9.41
C LEU A 441 4.70 15.70 8.84
N LYS A 442 3.36 15.86 8.79
CA LYS A 442 2.70 17.11 8.39
C LYS A 442 3.22 18.29 9.21
N ASP A 443 3.20 18.17 10.53
CA ASP A 443 3.67 19.23 11.44
C ASP A 443 5.19 19.47 11.31
N LYS A 444 5.98 18.40 11.16
CA LYS A 444 7.44 18.53 11.03
C LYS A 444 7.89 19.13 9.70
N LEU A 445 7.17 18.86 8.60
CA LEU A 445 7.42 19.51 7.31
C LEU A 445 7.00 20.99 7.37
N ALA A 446 5.82 21.29 7.92
CA ALA A 446 5.33 22.67 8.03
C ALA A 446 6.23 23.58 8.89
N SER A 447 6.79 23.03 9.96
CA SER A 447 7.72 23.75 10.85
C SER A 447 9.17 23.75 10.38
N GLY A 448 9.50 23.03 9.29
CA GLY A 448 10.87 22.85 8.82
C GLY A 448 11.77 22.01 9.75
N GLN A 449 11.19 21.34 10.75
CA GLN A 449 11.92 20.47 11.68
C GLN A 449 12.31 19.12 11.08
N PHE A 450 11.69 18.74 9.96
CA PHE A 450 12.07 17.59 9.16
C PHE A 450 12.27 18.02 7.70
N VAL A 451 13.36 17.59 7.10
CA VAL A 451 13.71 17.88 5.72
C VAL A 451 13.78 16.59 4.90
N ALA A 452 13.33 16.67 3.64
CA ALA A 452 13.45 15.57 2.70
C ALA A 452 14.93 15.21 2.49
N SER A 453 15.24 13.92 2.62
CA SER A 453 16.61 13.41 2.59
C SER A 453 16.65 11.94 2.16
N PRO A 454 17.68 11.47 1.43
CA PRO A 454 18.87 12.21 1.01
C PRO A 454 18.62 13.05 -0.25
N LYS A 455 19.69 13.50 -0.93
CA LYS A 455 19.57 14.13 -2.25
C LYS A 455 18.84 13.21 -3.23
N ILE A 456 18.19 13.80 -4.23
CA ILE A 456 17.53 13.06 -5.29
C ILE A 456 18.46 12.89 -6.50
N LYS A 457 18.30 11.77 -7.19
CA LYS A 457 18.87 11.54 -8.51
C LYS A 457 17.74 11.28 -9.49
N LEU A 458 17.52 12.22 -10.40
CA LEU A 458 16.46 12.14 -11.38
C LEU A 458 16.80 11.12 -12.47
N ILE A 459 15.79 10.35 -12.87
CA ILE A 459 15.83 9.52 -14.06
C ILE A 459 14.70 10.00 -14.98
N GLU A 460 15.09 10.82 -15.94
CA GLU A 460 14.17 11.43 -16.91
C GLU A 460 13.56 10.38 -17.86
N GLY A 461 12.38 10.69 -18.38
CA GLY A 461 11.66 9.87 -19.36
C GLY A 461 10.26 9.39 -18.92
N GLY A 462 9.72 9.93 -17.83
CA GLY A 462 8.37 9.61 -17.36
C GLY A 462 8.21 8.13 -17.01
N LEU A 463 7.01 7.59 -17.19
CA LEU A 463 6.73 6.18 -16.93
C LEU A 463 7.65 5.22 -17.72
N GLY A 464 8.08 5.61 -18.92
CA GLY A 464 9.02 4.81 -19.73
C GLY A 464 10.39 4.61 -19.07
N ALA A 465 10.76 5.47 -18.12
CA ALA A 465 12.03 5.38 -17.40
C ALA A 465 11.98 4.43 -16.19
N ILE A 466 10.80 3.93 -15.80
CA ILE A 466 10.63 3.06 -14.62
C ILE A 466 11.45 1.77 -14.73
N GLN A 467 11.44 1.12 -15.90
CA GLN A 467 12.25 -0.07 -16.13
C GLN A 467 13.74 0.22 -15.92
N LYS A 468 14.25 1.27 -16.57
CA LYS A 468 15.64 1.72 -16.44
C LYS A 468 15.98 2.02 -14.97
N ALA A 469 15.07 2.65 -14.23
CA ALA A 469 15.26 2.94 -12.81
C ALA A 469 15.34 1.68 -11.95
N LEU A 470 14.53 0.65 -12.24
CA LEU A 470 14.55 -0.65 -11.56
C LEU A 470 15.79 -1.50 -11.89
N ASP A 471 16.47 -1.19 -13.00
CA ASP A 471 17.72 -1.84 -13.42
C ASP A 471 18.97 -1.21 -12.81
N VAL A 472 18.85 -0.02 -12.20
CA VAL A 472 19.98 0.62 -11.51
C VAL A 472 20.38 -0.20 -10.30
N ASP A 473 21.66 -0.51 -10.19
CA ASP A 473 22.24 -1.10 -8.99
C ASP A 473 22.25 -0.08 -7.84
N LEU A 474 21.22 -0.13 -6.98
CA LEU A 474 21.12 0.75 -5.82
C LEU A 474 22.29 0.64 -4.84
N LYS A 475 23.08 -0.45 -4.86
CA LYS A 475 24.30 -0.55 -4.02
C LYS A 475 25.36 0.48 -4.39
N LYS A 476 25.30 1.01 -5.62
CA LYS A 476 26.19 2.07 -6.11
C LYS A 476 25.68 3.47 -5.82
N SER A 477 24.43 3.62 -5.36
CA SER A 477 23.90 4.91 -4.93
C SER A 477 24.40 5.23 -3.53
N SER A 478 25.06 6.37 -3.37
CA SER A 478 25.58 6.83 -2.07
C SER A 478 24.95 8.18 -1.75
N ALA A 479 24.15 8.23 -0.69
CA ALA A 479 23.43 9.43 -0.27
C ALA A 479 22.56 10.06 -1.37
N GLU A 480 21.97 9.21 -2.22
CA GLU A 480 21.03 9.62 -3.25
C GLU A 480 19.87 8.63 -3.36
N LYS A 481 18.68 9.16 -3.62
CA LYS A 481 17.45 8.40 -3.88
C LYS A 481 17.03 8.60 -5.33
N LEU A 482 16.77 7.50 -6.04
CA LEU A 482 16.30 7.58 -7.43
C LEU A 482 14.84 8.05 -7.46
N VAL A 483 14.57 9.03 -8.32
CA VAL A 483 13.24 9.61 -8.52
C VAL A 483 12.97 9.69 -10.02
N VAL A 484 11.77 9.31 -10.43
CA VAL A 484 11.28 9.46 -11.81
C VAL A 484 10.17 10.51 -11.80
N PRO A 485 10.40 11.70 -12.37
CA PRO A 485 9.35 12.68 -12.63
C PRO A 485 8.34 12.11 -13.63
N LEU A 486 7.04 12.33 -13.42
CA LEU A 486 5.98 11.80 -14.29
C LEU A 486 5.33 12.86 -15.16
#